data_AF-A0A934KGY0-F1
#
_entry.id   AF-A0A934KGY0-F1
#
_cell.length_a   1.000
_cell.length_b   1.000
_cell.length_c   1.000
_cell.angle_alpha   90.00
_cell.angle_beta   90.00
_cell.angle_gamma   90.00
#
_symmetry.space_group_name_H-M   'P 1'
#
loop_
_entity.id
_entity.type
_entity.pdbx_description
1 polymer ?
#
loop_
_entity_poly.entity_id
_entity_poly.type
_entity_poly.pdbx_seq_one_letter_code
_entity_poly.pdbx_strand_id
1 'polypeptide(L)'
;MLRKDDLHLSKLVVNGMTIPPVMAAGPMGVMAPQALTPREGSEIYAEVSRYGFTGFQVVQGGIQLMSSDGMSIVVLTGGGWQFTEDLSRTTFDHSADKLAVVIDHYVKKLPQGTILAGQVAQVEAVWENFGADADSYIEQRFLKPEFARVVEGLVEGQEMLGGGVRMVLKRPAEQPLPPGMATADPSGPADVFEVKVEPLYADRTKLFLLVSGTFSPTVDFKVIERRTRSIRDLLWSKLATNMTLEA
;
A
#
# COMPACT_ATOMS: atom_id res chain seq x y z
N MET A 1 14.59 -14.16 -20.82
CA MET A 1 13.99 -12.83 -21.12
C MET A 1 12.76 -12.70 -20.25
N LEU A 2 12.59 -11.58 -19.54
CA LEU A 2 11.42 -11.36 -18.69
C LEU A 2 10.16 -11.23 -19.56
N ARG A 3 9.08 -11.89 -19.16
CA ARG A 3 7.75 -11.69 -19.75
C ARG A 3 6.82 -11.18 -18.67
N LYS A 4 5.96 -10.23 -19.03
CA LYS A 4 4.98 -9.68 -18.11
C LYS A 4 4.02 -10.75 -17.59
N ASP A 5 3.69 -11.74 -18.41
CA ASP A 5 2.78 -12.85 -18.08
C ASP A 5 3.35 -13.79 -17.00
N ASP A 6 4.67 -13.78 -16.78
CA ASP A 6 5.34 -14.55 -15.73
C ASP A 6 5.39 -13.79 -14.39
N LEU A 7 4.85 -12.56 -14.33
CA LEU A 7 4.78 -11.76 -13.12
C LEU A 7 3.50 -12.10 -12.35
N HIS A 8 3.65 -12.60 -11.14
CA HIS A 8 2.52 -12.94 -10.28
C HIS A 8 2.49 -12.01 -9.07
N LEU A 9 1.35 -11.35 -8.86
CA LEU A 9 1.13 -10.59 -7.62
C LEU A 9 0.99 -11.59 -6.46
N SER A 10 1.69 -11.34 -5.36
CA SER A 10 1.71 -12.25 -4.22
C SER A 10 1.02 -11.66 -3.00
N LYS A 11 1.10 -10.34 -2.80
CA LYS A 11 0.55 -9.72 -1.60
C LYS A 11 0.14 -8.27 -1.80
N LEU A 12 -0.94 -7.87 -1.14
CA LEU A 12 -1.34 -6.49 -0.93
C LEU A 12 -1.38 -6.22 0.57
N VAL A 13 -0.67 -5.19 1.03
CA VAL A 13 -0.77 -4.68 2.39
C VAL A 13 -1.12 -3.21 2.33
N VAL A 14 -2.19 -2.81 3.00
CA VAL A 14 -2.54 -1.40 3.14
C VAL A 14 -2.79 -1.10 4.61
N ASN A 15 -2.18 -0.07 5.15
CA ASN A 15 -2.36 0.31 6.55
C ASN A 15 -2.32 1.82 6.72
N GLY A 16 -2.76 2.27 7.88
CA GLY A 16 -2.67 3.66 8.27
C GLY A 16 -3.12 3.89 9.71
N MET A 17 -2.92 5.11 10.17
CA MET A 17 -3.32 5.56 11.50
C MET A 17 -4.54 6.47 11.39
N THR A 18 -5.35 6.47 12.45
CA THR A 18 -6.46 7.39 12.63
C THR A 18 -6.14 8.40 13.72
N ILE A 19 -6.22 9.69 13.38
CA ILE A 19 -6.00 10.80 14.30
C ILE A 19 -7.35 11.49 14.51
N PRO A 20 -7.95 11.41 15.72
CA PRO A 20 -9.19 12.11 16.04
C PRO A 20 -9.05 13.63 15.90
N PRO A 21 -10.14 14.35 15.56
CA PRO A 21 -10.12 15.79 15.31
C PRO A 21 -9.64 16.61 16.51
N VAL A 22 -9.93 16.17 17.74
CA VAL A 22 -9.53 16.88 18.98
C VAL A 22 -8.01 16.87 19.16
N MET A 23 -7.31 15.86 18.64
CA MET A 23 -5.85 15.78 18.69
C MET A 23 -5.14 16.65 17.65
N ALA A 24 -5.86 17.14 16.63
CA ALA A 24 -5.31 18.03 15.61
C ALA A 24 -5.31 19.51 16.05
N ALA A 25 -5.95 19.85 17.18
CA ALA A 25 -6.19 21.21 17.64
C ALA A 25 -5.54 21.50 19.01
N GLY A 26 -4.21 21.64 19.06
CA GLY A 26 -3.49 22.32 20.15
C GLY A 26 -2.70 21.45 21.15
N PRO A 27 -1.95 22.08 22.08
CA PRO A 27 -0.91 21.45 22.91
C PRO A 27 -1.43 20.66 24.13
N MET A 28 -2.73 20.39 24.18
CA MET A 28 -3.33 19.61 25.26
C MET A 28 -3.13 18.13 24.96
N GLY A 29 -2.59 17.39 25.93
CA GLY A 29 -2.07 16.03 25.79
C GLY A 29 -2.92 15.09 24.91
N VAL A 30 -2.21 14.25 24.17
CA VAL A 30 -2.73 13.20 23.27
C VAL A 30 -3.77 12.37 24.02
N MET A 31 -5.06 12.61 23.78
CA MET A 31 -6.11 11.70 24.25
C MET A 31 -5.93 10.38 23.51
N ALA A 32 -5.90 9.26 24.26
CA ALA A 32 -5.78 7.95 23.65
C ALA A 32 -6.87 7.76 22.58
N PRO A 33 -6.56 7.16 21.41
CA PRO A 33 -7.54 6.92 20.37
C PRO A 33 -8.75 6.16 20.95
N GLN A 34 -9.97 6.61 20.65
CA GLN A 34 -11.17 5.91 21.10
C GLN A 34 -11.22 4.54 20.44
N ALA A 35 -11.12 3.48 21.24
CA ALA A 35 -11.21 2.11 20.78
C ALA A 35 -12.57 1.86 20.09
N LEU A 36 -12.55 1.05 19.02
CA LEU A 36 -13.79 0.52 18.44
C LEU A 36 -14.48 -0.36 19.48
N THR A 37 -15.74 -0.08 19.78
CA THR A 37 -16.51 -0.94 20.67
C THR A 37 -16.83 -2.27 19.98
N PRO A 38 -17.02 -3.38 20.73
CA PRO A 38 -17.42 -4.66 20.14
C PRO A 38 -18.70 -4.57 19.30
N ARG A 39 -19.63 -3.68 19.71
CA ARG A 39 -20.87 -3.43 18.98
C ARG A 39 -20.59 -2.80 17.62
N GLU A 40 -19.85 -1.71 17.57
CA GLU A 40 -19.48 -1.05 16.29
C GLU A 40 -18.70 -2.02 15.39
N GLY A 41 -17.81 -2.82 15.96
CA GLY A 41 -17.09 -3.86 15.25
C GLY A 41 -18.01 -4.92 14.66
N SER A 42 -19.02 -5.38 15.40
CA SER A 42 -20.02 -6.34 14.88
C SER A 42 -20.88 -5.76 13.76
N GLU A 43 -21.19 -4.45 13.82
CA GLU A 43 -21.91 -3.76 12.76
C GLU A 43 -21.05 -3.64 11.49
N ILE A 44 -19.75 -3.35 11.62
CA ILE A 44 -18.81 -3.40 10.48
C ILE A 44 -18.77 -4.82 9.90
N TYR A 45 -18.59 -5.84 10.75
CA TYR A 45 -18.54 -7.24 10.31
C TYR A 45 -19.81 -7.67 9.56
N ALA A 46 -20.99 -7.32 10.07
CA ALA A 46 -22.26 -7.65 9.43
C ALA A 46 -22.30 -7.14 7.98
N GLU A 47 -21.84 -5.92 7.74
CA GLU A 47 -21.81 -5.29 6.41
C GLU A 47 -20.75 -5.89 5.48
N VAL A 48 -19.58 -6.25 6.01
CA VAL A 48 -18.46 -6.73 5.19
C VAL A 48 -18.42 -8.26 5.03
N SER A 49 -19.17 -9.01 5.84
CA SER A 49 -19.20 -10.49 5.82
C SER A 49 -19.48 -11.07 4.42
N ARG A 50 -20.36 -10.40 3.66
CA ARG A 50 -20.70 -10.78 2.28
C ARG A 50 -19.54 -10.70 1.28
N TYR A 51 -18.42 -10.09 1.66
CA TYR A 51 -17.19 -10.00 0.84
C TYR A 51 -16.16 -11.07 1.21
N GLY A 52 -16.61 -12.18 1.80
CA GLY A 52 -15.76 -13.34 2.09
C GLY A 52 -15.12 -13.36 3.47
N PHE A 53 -15.46 -12.40 4.34
CA PHE A 53 -15.05 -12.42 5.75
C PHE A 53 -15.97 -13.34 6.55
N THR A 54 -15.40 -14.38 7.15
CA THR A 54 -16.14 -15.37 7.96
C THR A 54 -15.67 -15.40 9.41
N GLY A 55 -14.43 -14.99 9.67
CA GLY A 55 -13.88 -14.83 11.02
C GLY A 55 -14.10 -13.42 11.57
N PHE A 56 -14.47 -13.34 12.85
CA PHE A 56 -14.56 -12.12 13.64
C PHE A 56 -13.94 -12.36 15.02
N GLN A 57 -13.02 -11.50 15.42
CA GLN A 57 -12.39 -11.54 16.73
C GLN A 57 -12.26 -10.13 17.30
N VAL A 58 -12.58 -9.97 18.59
CA VAL A 58 -12.26 -8.74 19.32
C VAL A 58 -10.78 -8.78 19.70
N VAL A 59 -10.06 -7.71 19.37
CA VAL A 59 -8.64 -7.52 19.71
C VAL A 59 -8.48 -6.27 20.58
N GLN A 60 -7.29 -6.05 21.13
CA GLN A 60 -7.03 -4.87 21.96
C GLN A 60 -7.27 -3.59 21.13
N GLY A 61 -8.25 -2.77 21.55
CA GLY A 61 -8.56 -1.51 20.90
C GLY A 61 -9.43 -1.60 19.63
N GLY A 62 -9.90 -2.80 19.26
CA GLY A 62 -10.85 -2.97 18.14
C GLY A 62 -11.14 -4.41 17.73
N ILE A 63 -11.12 -4.69 16.43
CA ILE A 63 -11.53 -5.96 15.85
C ILE A 63 -10.56 -6.47 14.78
N GLN A 64 -10.55 -7.79 14.60
CA GLN A 64 -9.89 -8.48 13.51
C GLN A 64 -10.93 -9.28 12.71
N LEU A 65 -10.90 -9.14 11.40
CA LEU A 65 -11.73 -9.87 10.45
C LEU A 65 -10.85 -10.76 9.58
N MET A 66 -11.33 -11.96 9.26
CA MET A 66 -10.57 -12.92 8.47
C MET A 66 -11.46 -13.63 7.45
N SER A 67 -10.91 -13.89 6.26
CA SER A 67 -11.54 -14.80 5.31
C SER A 67 -11.42 -16.26 5.77
N SER A 68 -12.27 -17.14 5.25
CA SER A 68 -12.30 -18.56 5.66
C SER A 68 -11.01 -19.32 5.33
N ASP A 69 -10.30 -18.87 4.30
CA ASP A 69 -9.03 -19.41 3.84
C ASP A 69 -7.81 -18.72 4.47
N GLY A 70 -8.03 -17.70 5.32
CA GLY A 70 -6.98 -16.92 5.97
C GLY A 70 -6.19 -15.99 5.03
N MET A 71 -6.61 -15.85 3.78
CA MET A 71 -5.92 -15.05 2.76
C MET A 71 -6.13 -13.56 2.94
N SER A 72 -7.31 -13.16 3.44
CA SER A 72 -7.65 -11.77 3.76
C SER A 72 -7.70 -11.60 5.28
N ILE A 73 -6.91 -10.65 5.79
CA ILE A 73 -6.90 -10.26 7.20
C ILE A 73 -7.08 -8.76 7.29
N VAL A 74 -8.03 -8.33 8.11
CA VAL A 74 -8.26 -6.92 8.42
C VAL A 74 -8.16 -6.74 9.92
N VAL A 75 -7.39 -5.75 10.36
CA VAL A 75 -7.36 -5.30 11.75
C VAL A 75 -7.82 -3.84 11.76
N LEU A 76 -8.88 -3.55 12.52
CA LEU A 76 -9.41 -2.21 12.70
C LEU A 76 -9.36 -1.87 14.19
N THR A 77 -8.75 -0.75 14.54
CA THR A 77 -8.64 -0.28 15.92
C THR A 77 -8.92 1.21 15.99
N GLY A 78 -9.19 1.75 17.17
CA GLY A 78 -9.35 3.20 17.34
C GLY A 78 -8.19 4.06 16.81
N GLY A 79 -6.97 3.52 16.83
CA GLY A 79 -5.75 4.23 16.44
C GLY A 79 -5.25 3.95 15.03
N GLY A 80 -5.84 2.99 14.32
CA GLY A 80 -5.38 2.63 12.98
C GLY A 80 -6.02 1.38 12.42
N TRP A 81 -5.64 1.08 11.19
CA TRP A 81 -6.18 -0.02 10.42
C TRP A 81 -5.09 -0.68 9.59
N GLN A 82 -5.29 -1.96 9.32
CA GLN A 82 -4.45 -2.75 8.43
C GLN A 82 -5.34 -3.71 7.64
N PHE A 83 -5.11 -3.78 6.35
CA PHE A 83 -5.66 -4.74 5.42
C PHE A 83 -4.48 -5.52 4.83
N THR A 84 -4.58 -6.85 4.81
CA THR A 84 -3.60 -7.73 4.19
C THR A 84 -4.35 -8.76 3.36
N GLU A 85 -3.94 -8.92 2.12
CA GLU A 85 -4.49 -9.90 1.19
C GLU A 85 -3.36 -10.64 0.50
N ASP A 86 -3.41 -11.96 0.51
CA ASP A 86 -2.58 -12.82 -0.34
C ASP A 86 -3.21 -12.88 -1.74
N LEU A 87 -2.46 -12.41 -2.73
CA LEU A 87 -2.89 -12.27 -4.12
C LEU A 87 -2.62 -13.52 -4.97
N SER A 88 -2.06 -14.59 -4.40
CA SER A 88 -1.76 -15.82 -5.16
C SER A 88 -3.01 -16.55 -5.67
N ARG A 89 -4.18 -16.26 -5.09
CA ARG A 89 -5.47 -16.90 -5.44
C ARG A 89 -6.60 -15.91 -5.72
N THR A 90 -6.32 -14.61 -5.71
CA THR A 90 -7.30 -13.55 -5.93
C THR A 90 -6.74 -12.49 -6.86
N THR A 91 -7.62 -11.68 -7.47
CA THR A 91 -7.18 -10.57 -8.30
C THR A 91 -6.94 -9.33 -7.44
N PHE A 92 -6.03 -8.47 -7.90
CA PHE A 92 -5.81 -7.17 -7.27
C PHE A 92 -7.10 -6.34 -7.22
N ASP A 93 -7.89 -6.33 -8.29
CA ASP A 93 -9.13 -5.54 -8.38
C ASP A 93 -10.15 -5.98 -7.34
N HIS A 94 -10.37 -7.29 -7.18
CA HIS A 94 -11.25 -7.81 -6.15
C HIS A 94 -10.79 -7.42 -4.73
N SER A 95 -9.48 -7.42 -4.51
CA SER A 95 -8.87 -7.09 -3.22
C SER A 95 -8.97 -5.59 -2.91
N ALA A 96 -8.80 -4.73 -3.92
CA ALA A 96 -8.98 -3.29 -3.81
C ALA A 96 -10.46 -2.93 -3.52
N ASP A 97 -11.41 -3.60 -4.16
CA ASP A 97 -12.84 -3.42 -3.91
C ASP A 97 -13.20 -3.85 -2.48
N LYS A 98 -12.68 -4.99 -2.02
CA LYS A 98 -12.85 -5.48 -0.64
C LYS A 98 -12.31 -4.47 0.38
N LEU A 99 -11.10 -3.94 0.15
CA LEU A 99 -10.50 -2.88 0.95
C LEU A 99 -11.39 -1.63 1.00
N ALA A 100 -11.85 -1.14 -0.16
CA ALA A 100 -12.67 0.07 -0.24
C ALA A 100 -13.95 -0.03 0.61
N VAL A 101 -14.63 -1.18 0.56
CA VAL A 101 -15.83 -1.43 1.35
C VAL A 101 -15.51 -1.51 2.85
N VAL A 102 -14.47 -2.24 3.23
CA VAL A 102 -14.04 -2.34 4.64
C VAL A 102 -13.75 -0.96 5.22
N ILE A 103 -13.02 -0.12 4.49
CA ILE A 103 -12.69 1.24 4.91
C ILE A 103 -13.95 2.11 4.99
N ASP A 104 -14.84 2.07 4.00
CA ASP A 104 -16.07 2.84 4.03
C ASP A 104 -16.92 2.55 5.28
N HIS A 105 -17.07 1.27 5.66
CA HIS A 105 -17.80 0.88 6.86
C HIS A 105 -17.06 1.23 8.16
N TYR A 106 -15.75 1.08 8.19
CA TYR A 106 -14.92 1.48 9.34
C TYR A 106 -15.04 2.98 9.62
N VAL A 107 -14.96 3.81 8.59
CA VAL A 107 -14.96 5.27 8.68
C VAL A 107 -16.26 5.83 9.20
N LYS A 108 -17.39 5.18 8.87
CA LYS A 108 -18.71 5.54 9.40
C LYS A 108 -18.81 5.40 10.93
N LYS A 109 -17.88 4.67 11.56
CA LYS A 109 -17.79 4.53 13.03
C LYS A 109 -16.82 5.51 13.67
N LEU A 110 -16.05 6.26 12.88
CA LEU A 110 -15.09 7.22 13.39
C LEU A 110 -15.74 8.58 13.64
N PRO A 111 -15.23 9.36 14.62
CA PRO A 111 -15.66 10.75 14.80
C PRO A 111 -15.50 11.57 13.53
N GLN A 112 -16.46 12.44 13.25
CA GLN A 112 -16.40 13.35 12.10
C GLN A 112 -15.13 14.21 12.16
N GLY A 113 -14.41 14.32 11.05
CA GLY A 113 -13.15 15.07 10.97
C GLY A 113 -11.91 14.28 11.40
N THR A 114 -12.04 12.97 11.63
CA THR A 114 -10.87 12.09 11.81
C THR A 114 -9.95 12.15 10.59
N ILE A 115 -8.65 12.33 10.86
CA ILE A 115 -7.60 12.37 9.85
C ILE A 115 -7.01 10.97 9.70
N LEU A 116 -6.83 10.53 8.45
CA LEU A 116 -6.01 9.38 8.11
C LEU A 116 -4.56 9.83 7.89
N ALA A 117 -3.64 9.31 8.67
CA ALA A 117 -2.21 9.62 8.58
C ALA A 117 -1.36 8.35 8.47
N GLY A 118 -0.08 8.50 8.10
CA GLY A 118 0.84 7.37 7.99
C GLY A 118 0.34 6.26 7.06
N GLN A 119 -0.38 6.64 6.00
CA GLN A 119 -0.98 5.68 5.08
C GLN A 119 0.11 5.05 4.22
N VAL A 120 0.18 3.73 4.26
CA VAL A 120 1.10 2.93 3.46
C VAL A 120 0.30 1.93 2.63
N ALA A 121 0.54 1.87 1.32
CA ALA A 121 0.04 0.81 0.46
C ALA A 121 1.21 0.10 -0.22
N GLN A 122 1.25 -1.22 -0.14
CA GLN A 122 2.35 -2.06 -0.57
C GLN A 122 1.81 -3.21 -1.43
N VAL A 123 2.42 -3.41 -2.59
CA VAL A 123 2.15 -4.57 -3.45
C VAL A 123 3.45 -5.31 -3.68
N GLU A 124 3.38 -6.62 -3.47
CA GLU A 124 4.46 -7.57 -3.73
C GLU A 124 4.13 -8.39 -4.98
N ALA A 125 5.16 -8.67 -5.78
CA ALA A 125 5.06 -9.51 -6.97
C ALA A 125 6.32 -10.34 -7.17
N VAL A 126 6.20 -11.46 -7.87
CA VAL A 126 7.30 -12.39 -8.15
C VAL A 126 7.28 -12.76 -9.63
N TRP A 127 8.43 -12.67 -10.29
CA TRP A 127 8.66 -13.30 -11.59
C TRP A 127 9.11 -14.74 -11.40
N GLU A 128 8.28 -15.70 -11.79
CA GLU A 128 8.52 -17.12 -11.49
C GLU A 128 9.40 -17.85 -12.52
N ASN A 129 9.40 -17.39 -13.78
CA ASN A 129 10.07 -18.08 -14.89
C ASN A 129 11.20 -17.26 -15.50
N PHE A 130 12.03 -16.62 -14.68
CA PHE A 130 13.11 -15.79 -15.19
C PHE A 130 14.15 -16.62 -15.98
N GLY A 131 14.40 -17.87 -15.55
CA GLY A 131 15.18 -18.86 -16.31
C GLY A 131 16.70 -18.61 -16.35
N ALA A 132 17.18 -17.54 -15.70
CA ALA A 132 18.59 -17.26 -15.46
C ALA A 132 18.81 -16.95 -13.97
N ASP A 133 20.07 -16.80 -13.55
CA ASP A 133 20.41 -16.38 -12.20
C ASP A 133 19.99 -14.91 -11.97
N ALA A 134 19.07 -14.69 -11.02
CA ALA A 134 18.52 -13.37 -10.71
C ALA A 134 19.59 -12.39 -10.22
N ASP A 135 20.65 -12.89 -9.54
CA ASP A 135 21.79 -12.08 -9.10
C ASP A 135 22.50 -11.48 -10.33
N SER A 136 22.89 -12.35 -11.27
CA SER A 136 23.53 -11.96 -12.53
C SER A 136 22.69 -10.96 -13.35
N TYR A 137 21.37 -11.10 -13.35
CA TYR A 137 20.47 -10.15 -14.04
C TYR A 137 20.51 -8.77 -13.42
N ILE A 138 20.44 -8.71 -12.09
CA ILE A 138 20.47 -7.44 -11.36
C ILE A 138 21.81 -6.73 -11.57
N GLU A 139 22.92 -7.45 -11.47
CA GLU A 139 24.25 -6.89 -11.71
C GLU A 139 24.38 -6.33 -13.12
N GLN A 140 23.89 -7.08 -14.12
CA GLN A 140 24.01 -6.68 -15.51
C GLN A 140 23.07 -5.53 -15.88
N ARG A 141 21.97 -5.32 -15.13
CA ARG A 141 20.90 -4.40 -15.57
C ARG A 141 20.62 -3.22 -14.67
N PHE A 142 20.70 -3.38 -13.36
CA PHE A 142 20.39 -2.32 -12.40
C PHE A 142 21.63 -1.51 -12.00
N LEU A 143 22.83 -2.08 -12.16
CA LEU A 143 24.09 -1.41 -11.82
C LEU A 143 24.74 -0.67 -13.01
N LYS A 144 24.05 -0.58 -14.16
CA LYS A 144 24.56 0.08 -15.37
C LYS A 144 23.80 1.37 -15.73
N PRO A 145 24.42 2.30 -16.49
CA PRO A 145 23.81 3.57 -16.87
C PRO A 145 22.48 3.44 -17.63
N GLU A 146 22.27 2.34 -18.36
CA GLU A 146 21.04 2.08 -19.10
C GLU A 146 19.83 1.87 -18.18
N PHE A 147 20.04 1.60 -16.89
CA PHE A 147 18.99 1.59 -15.89
C PHE A 147 18.30 2.95 -15.73
N ALA A 148 19.04 4.05 -15.93
CA ALA A 148 18.48 5.39 -15.85
C ALA A 148 17.31 5.60 -16.84
N ARG A 149 17.30 4.89 -17.98
CA ARG A 149 16.20 4.94 -18.96
C ARG A 149 14.94 4.22 -18.49
N VAL A 150 15.10 3.08 -17.81
CA VAL A 150 13.97 2.39 -17.16
C VAL A 150 13.29 3.35 -16.19
N VAL A 151 14.08 4.11 -15.42
CA VAL A 151 13.63 5.11 -14.44
C VAL A 151 12.96 6.32 -15.09
N GLU A 152 13.53 6.89 -16.14
CA GLU A 152 12.97 8.05 -16.86
C GLU A 152 11.54 7.80 -17.37
N GLY A 153 11.22 6.55 -17.72
CA GLY A 153 9.88 6.14 -18.16
C GLY A 153 8.88 5.82 -17.05
N LEU A 154 9.28 5.85 -15.76
CA LEU A 154 8.37 5.47 -14.67
C LEU A 154 7.40 6.59 -14.32
N VAL A 155 7.80 7.85 -14.18
CA VAL A 155 6.83 8.93 -13.95
C VAL A 155 7.37 10.31 -14.35
N GLU A 156 6.56 11.05 -15.09
CA GLU A 156 6.77 12.46 -15.43
C GLU A 156 6.67 13.34 -14.17
N GLY A 157 7.71 14.14 -13.87
CA GLY A 157 7.72 15.08 -12.75
C GLY A 157 8.12 14.50 -11.38
N GLN A 158 8.86 13.37 -11.35
CA GLN A 158 9.37 12.79 -10.10
C GLN A 158 10.90 12.92 -9.98
N GLU A 159 11.37 13.19 -8.76
CA GLU A 159 12.79 13.16 -8.42
C GLU A 159 13.19 11.73 -7.99
N MET A 160 14.25 11.18 -8.60
CA MET A 160 14.83 9.90 -8.18
C MET A 160 15.81 10.13 -7.03
N LEU A 161 15.52 9.55 -5.87
CA LEU A 161 16.45 9.50 -4.75
C LEU A 161 16.97 8.05 -4.60
N GLY A 162 18.06 7.69 -5.29
CA GLY A 162 18.63 6.33 -5.19
C GLY A 162 19.45 5.87 -6.41
N GLY A 163 19.76 4.57 -6.44
CA GLY A 163 20.46 3.89 -7.54
C GLY A 163 20.35 2.36 -7.42
N GLY A 164 20.15 1.66 -8.54
CA GLY A 164 20.09 0.20 -8.61
C GLY A 164 18.77 -0.42 -8.15
N VAL A 165 18.85 -1.45 -7.32
CA VAL A 165 17.71 -2.31 -6.88
C VAL A 165 16.65 -1.59 -6.05
N ARG A 166 16.91 -0.37 -5.58
CA ARG A 166 15.99 0.43 -4.77
C ARG A 166 15.86 1.83 -5.36
N MET A 167 14.65 2.19 -5.74
CA MET A 167 14.31 3.51 -6.30
C MET A 167 13.30 4.18 -5.39
N VAL A 168 13.53 5.45 -5.08
CA VAL A 168 12.54 6.29 -4.40
C VAL A 168 12.08 7.35 -5.38
N LEU A 169 10.77 7.44 -5.57
CA LEU A 169 10.14 8.40 -6.44
C LEU A 169 9.20 9.29 -5.63
N LYS A 170 9.22 10.60 -5.89
CA LYS A 170 8.43 11.58 -5.13
C LYS A 170 7.53 12.37 -6.07
N ARG A 171 6.25 12.53 -5.73
CA ARG A 171 5.32 13.46 -6.42
C ARG A 171 4.63 14.38 -5.42
N PRO A 172 4.17 15.57 -5.85
CA PRO A 172 3.31 16.41 -5.02
C PRO A 172 2.07 15.64 -4.54
N ALA A 173 1.63 15.91 -3.31
CA ALA A 173 0.42 15.31 -2.77
C ALA A 173 -0.81 15.67 -3.63
N GLU A 174 -1.70 14.70 -3.84
CA GLU A 174 -2.92 14.90 -4.64
C GLU A 174 -3.89 15.93 -4.01
N GLN A 175 -3.78 16.15 -2.70
CA GLN A 175 -4.69 16.98 -1.92
C GLN A 175 -3.88 17.84 -0.93
N PRO A 176 -4.39 19.04 -0.58
CA PRO A 176 -3.79 19.82 0.50
C PRO A 176 -3.85 19.04 1.82
N LEU A 177 -2.89 19.33 2.71
CA LEU A 177 -2.91 18.76 4.05
C LEU A 177 -4.15 19.21 4.82
N PRO A 178 -4.74 18.34 5.67
CA PRO A 178 -5.78 18.74 6.60
C PRO A 178 -5.32 19.91 7.51
N PRO A 179 -6.22 20.78 7.97
CA PRO A 179 -5.90 21.83 8.93
C PRO A 179 -5.19 21.27 10.17
N GLY A 180 -4.19 21.99 10.67
CA GLY A 180 -3.40 21.57 11.85
C GLY A 180 -2.25 20.61 11.54
N MET A 181 -2.14 20.10 10.31
CA MET A 181 -1.00 19.31 9.86
C MET A 181 0.03 20.17 9.15
N ALA A 182 1.32 19.93 9.43
CA ALA A 182 2.44 20.56 8.74
C ALA A 182 3.36 19.47 8.16
N THR A 183 4.02 19.79 7.05
CA THR A 183 5.13 18.99 6.53
C THR A 183 6.45 19.62 6.98
N ALA A 184 7.41 18.77 7.35
CA ALA A 184 8.78 19.22 7.59
C ALA A 184 9.56 19.46 6.28
N ASP A 185 8.99 19.01 5.15
CA ASP A 185 9.60 19.11 3.84
C ASP A 185 9.39 20.50 3.23
N PRO A 186 10.46 21.26 2.92
CA PRO A 186 10.35 22.59 2.35
C PRO A 186 9.74 22.60 0.93
N SER A 187 9.74 21.46 0.23
CA SER A 187 9.10 21.31 -1.08
C SER A 187 7.58 21.10 -1.00
N GLY A 188 7.01 21.02 0.20
CA GLY A 188 5.58 20.79 0.41
C GLY A 188 5.22 19.31 0.61
N PRO A 189 3.93 19.00 0.82
CA PRO A 189 3.47 17.63 1.03
C PRO A 189 3.66 16.80 -0.24
N ALA A 190 4.13 15.57 -0.07
CA ALA A 190 4.43 14.67 -1.16
C ALA A 190 3.92 13.25 -0.87
N ASP A 191 3.59 12.54 -1.94
CA ASP A 191 3.48 11.08 -1.91
C ASP A 191 4.83 10.50 -2.34
N VAL A 192 5.31 9.52 -1.58
CA VAL A 192 6.61 8.87 -1.79
C VAL A 192 6.38 7.42 -2.17
N PHE A 193 6.97 7.01 -3.29
CA PHE A 193 6.92 5.65 -3.79
C PHE A 193 8.30 5.05 -3.64
N GLU A 194 8.38 3.89 -3.02
CA GLU A 194 9.58 3.08 -2.96
C GLU A 194 9.38 1.84 -3.84
N VAL A 195 10.29 1.63 -4.77
CA VAL A 195 10.34 0.45 -5.61
C VAL A 195 11.59 -0.33 -5.25
N LYS A 196 11.43 -1.62 -5.00
CA LYS A 196 12.53 -2.54 -4.74
C LYS A 196 12.42 -3.74 -5.68
N VAL A 197 13.54 -4.10 -6.30
CA VAL A 197 13.68 -5.27 -7.17
C VAL A 197 14.88 -6.07 -6.69
N GLU A 198 14.69 -7.31 -6.26
CA GLU A 198 15.77 -8.13 -5.70
C GLU A 198 15.63 -9.61 -6.09
N PRO A 199 16.70 -10.41 -5.99
CA PRO A 199 16.60 -11.87 -6.09
C PRO A 199 15.73 -12.38 -4.95
N LEU A 200 14.86 -13.34 -5.21
CA LEU A 200 14.13 -13.99 -4.12
C LEU A 200 15.11 -14.87 -3.33
N TYR A 201 15.38 -14.54 -2.07
CA TYR A 201 16.37 -15.27 -1.25
C TYR A 201 16.13 -16.78 -1.17
N ALA A 202 14.85 -17.20 -1.19
CA ALA A 202 14.47 -18.61 -1.16
C ALA A 202 14.66 -19.34 -2.50
N ASP A 203 14.68 -18.60 -3.62
CA ASP A 203 14.80 -19.15 -4.96
C ASP A 203 15.42 -18.10 -5.90
N ARG A 204 16.72 -18.22 -6.15
CA ARG A 204 17.47 -17.29 -7.02
C ARG A 204 17.10 -17.38 -8.50
N THR A 205 16.23 -18.30 -8.89
CA THR A 205 15.66 -18.32 -10.24
C THR A 205 14.46 -17.37 -10.37
N LYS A 206 14.06 -16.72 -9.27
CA LYS A 206 12.94 -15.77 -9.21
C LYS A 206 13.40 -14.36 -8.86
N LEU A 207 12.70 -13.37 -9.39
CA LEU A 207 12.88 -11.96 -9.05
C LEU A 207 11.68 -11.49 -8.23
N PHE A 208 11.95 -10.86 -7.10
CA PHE A 208 10.97 -10.23 -6.23
C PHE A 208 10.86 -8.75 -6.51
N LEU A 209 9.62 -8.26 -6.55
CA LEU A 209 9.28 -6.86 -6.72
C LEU A 209 8.40 -6.41 -5.58
N LEU A 210 8.72 -5.23 -5.09
CA LEU A 210 7.99 -4.56 -4.04
C LEU A 210 7.79 -3.11 -4.46
N VAL A 211 6.54 -2.66 -4.52
CA VAL A 211 6.22 -1.25 -4.66
C VAL A 211 5.42 -0.82 -3.44
N SER A 212 5.94 0.16 -2.71
CA SER A 212 5.31 0.75 -1.54
C SER A 212 5.06 2.23 -1.78
N GLY A 213 3.91 2.74 -1.35
CA GLY A 213 3.57 4.15 -1.35
C GLY A 213 3.31 4.61 0.06
N THR A 214 3.97 5.69 0.46
CA THR A 214 3.66 6.45 1.67
C THR A 214 2.96 7.73 1.25
N PHE A 215 1.77 7.94 1.79
CA PHE A 215 0.90 9.00 1.31
C PHE A 215 0.64 10.09 2.33
N SER A 216 0.44 11.30 1.83
CA SER A 216 0.12 12.45 2.66
C SER A 216 -1.20 12.27 3.43
N PRO A 217 -1.32 12.81 4.66
CA PRO A 217 -2.54 12.74 5.45
C PRO A 217 -3.77 13.29 4.71
N THR A 218 -4.95 12.76 4.99
CA THR A 218 -6.21 13.22 4.39
C THR A 218 -7.42 12.97 5.31
N VAL A 219 -8.51 13.68 5.04
CA VAL A 219 -9.85 13.41 5.60
C VAL A 219 -10.77 12.74 4.58
N ASP A 220 -10.33 12.58 3.34
CA ASP A 220 -11.08 11.94 2.27
C ASP A 220 -10.72 10.46 2.18
N PHE A 221 -11.53 9.61 2.78
CA PHE A 221 -11.28 8.17 2.84
C PHE A 221 -11.42 7.48 1.46
N LYS A 222 -12.05 8.14 0.47
CA LYS A 222 -12.18 7.60 -0.88
C LYS A 222 -10.85 7.57 -1.63
N VAL A 223 -9.84 8.29 -1.16
CA VAL A 223 -8.52 8.30 -1.82
C VAL A 223 -7.73 7.01 -1.59
N ILE A 224 -8.07 6.21 -0.57
CA ILE A 224 -7.33 4.98 -0.25
C ILE A 224 -7.33 4.01 -1.42
N GLU A 225 -8.49 3.82 -2.06
CA GLU A 225 -8.61 2.94 -3.22
C GLU A 225 -7.75 3.46 -4.39
N ARG A 226 -7.87 4.75 -4.71
CA ARG A 226 -7.08 5.38 -5.80
C ARG A 226 -5.57 5.30 -5.56
N ARG A 227 -5.13 5.52 -4.32
CA ARG A 227 -3.72 5.38 -3.91
C ARG A 227 -3.24 3.95 -4.06
N THR A 228 -4.05 2.98 -3.63
CA THR A 228 -3.77 1.55 -3.77
C THR A 228 -3.65 1.17 -5.26
N ARG A 229 -4.58 1.64 -6.10
CA ARG A 229 -4.51 1.43 -7.56
C ARG A 229 -3.28 2.08 -8.19
N SER A 230 -2.86 3.26 -7.73
CA SER A 230 -1.64 3.92 -8.21
C SER A 230 -0.38 3.07 -7.99
N ILE A 231 -0.32 2.32 -6.88
CA ILE A 231 0.80 1.38 -6.62
C ILE A 231 0.80 0.23 -7.60
N ARG A 232 -0.36 -0.37 -7.84
CA ARG A 232 -0.49 -1.44 -8.84
C ARG A 232 -0.18 -0.94 -10.25
N ASP A 233 -0.62 0.27 -10.60
CA ASP A 233 -0.31 0.84 -11.91
C ASP A 233 1.19 1.10 -12.09
N LEU A 234 1.86 1.61 -11.05
CA LEU A 234 3.32 1.78 -11.06
C LEU A 234 4.03 0.42 -11.21
N LEU A 235 3.63 -0.60 -10.45
CA LEU A 235 4.20 -1.95 -10.53
C LEU A 235 3.94 -2.61 -11.89
N TRP A 236 2.68 -2.69 -12.28
CA TRP A 236 2.22 -3.55 -13.37
C TRP A 236 2.27 -2.86 -14.72
N SER A 237 1.87 -1.59 -14.80
CA SER A 237 1.74 -0.88 -16.08
C SER A 237 3.02 -0.18 -16.47
N LYS A 238 3.82 0.26 -15.50
CA LYS A 238 5.05 1.04 -15.77
C LYS A 238 6.32 0.21 -15.60
N LEU A 239 6.58 -0.28 -14.38
CA LEU A 239 7.79 -1.06 -14.08
C LEU A 239 7.86 -2.34 -14.89
N ALA A 240 6.83 -3.19 -14.79
CA ALA A 240 6.83 -4.47 -15.49
C ALA A 240 6.94 -4.29 -17.01
N THR A 241 6.21 -3.32 -17.58
CA THR A 241 6.26 -3.03 -19.01
C THR A 241 7.66 -2.58 -19.44
N ASN A 242 8.26 -1.58 -18.77
CA ASN A 242 9.59 -1.07 -19.13
C ASN A 242 10.69 -2.13 -18.96
N MET A 243 10.59 -2.98 -17.93
CA MET A 243 11.54 -4.07 -17.72
C MET A 243 11.43 -5.19 -18.77
N THR A 244 10.25 -5.34 -19.41
CA THR A 244 10.04 -6.36 -20.47
C THR A 244 10.36 -5.86 -21.88
N LEU A 245 10.31 -4.54 -22.13
CA LEU A 245 10.51 -3.95 -23.46
C LEU A 245 11.99 -3.80 -23.86
N GLU A 246 12.93 -3.74 -22.90
CA GLU A 246 14.34 -3.46 -23.18
C GLU A 246 15.22 -4.73 -23.35
N ALA A 247 14.76 -5.68 -24.17
CA ALA A 247 15.54 -6.83 -24.65
C ALA A 247 16.06 -6.61 -26.08
#